data_AF-A0A1B6H7Q9-F1
#
_entry.id   AF-A0A1B6H7Q9-F1
#
_cell.length_a   1.000
_cell.length_b   1.000
_cell.length_c   1.000
_cell.angle_alpha   90.00
_cell.angle_beta   90.00
_cell.angle_gamma   90.00
#
_symmetry.space_group_name_H-M   'P 1'
#
loop_
_entity.id
_entity.type
_entity.pdbx_description
1 polymer ?
#
loop_
_entity_poly.entity_id
_entity_poly.type
_entity_poly.pdbx_seq_one_letter_code
_entity_poly.pdbx_strand_id
1 'polypeptide(L)'
;LEALLAHEEVHRKRGLEEAVSGLIPMLFEKVIVFSKQHLLESLNTLMDAIIENYTDVVAGFAPQFAESICSNILEHIDRNEESRISTVSGLISTLDKLVVNADGQIGIIERVYQSAYKVVYTIFYRKMEDFYQETFDLMNSFLYTLRRVDADLLRIFTLCLSIERDDLSYYPREINDFIDNFLSYGKGSIISNETLEKIYGCIDLFIPSVAPEDDIYDEDFEAGCQISDSLMINAGSA
;
A
#
# COMPACT_ATOMS: atom_id res chain seq x y z
N LEU A 1 18.90 37.93 27.75
CA LEU A 1 17.73 37.37 28.46
C LEU A 1 16.92 36.48 27.52
N GLU A 2 16.53 36.98 26.33
CA GLU A 2 15.79 36.19 25.32
C GLU A 2 16.52 34.92 24.86
N ALA A 3 17.83 34.97 24.62
CA ALA A 3 18.60 33.78 24.24
C ALA A 3 18.67 32.70 25.35
N LEU A 4 18.59 33.10 26.63
CA LEU A 4 18.56 32.18 27.76
C LEU A 4 17.18 31.52 27.90
N LEU A 5 16.10 32.31 27.73
CA LEU A 5 14.72 31.80 27.73
C LEU A 5 14.48 30.83 26.58
N ALA A 6 14.99 31.13 25.38
CA ALA A 6 14.91 30.23 24.22
C ALA A 6 15.67 28.91 24.46
N HIS A 7 16.85 28.97 25.10
CA HIS A 7 17.64 27.78 25.41
C HIS A 7 16.98 26.89 26.46
N GLU A 8 16.32 27.50 27.45
CA GLU A 8 15.55 26.80 28.49
C GLU A 8 14.28 26.15 27.93
N GLU A 9 13.62 26.82 26.97
CA GLU A 9 12.44 26.30 26.28
C GLU A 9 12.78 25.12 25.36
N VAL A 10 13.90 25.21 24.64
CA VAL A 10 14.43 24.10 23.82
C VAL A 10 14.79 22.89 24.69
N HIS A 11 15.48 23.08 25.82
CA HIS A 11 15.79 21.97 26.72
C HIS A 11 14.56 21.32 27.33
N ARG A 12 13.55 22.12 27.69
CA ARG A 12 12.28 21.62 28.23
C ARG A 12 11.50 20.82 27.19
N LYS A 13 11.45 21.32 25.96
CA LYS A 13 10.81 20.63 24.82
C LYS A 13 11.50 19.30 24.53
N ARG A 14 12.84 19.30 24.54
CA ARG A 14 13.65 18.09 24.33
C ARG A 14 13.50 17.05 25.45
N GLY A 15 13.43 17.50 26.71
CA GLY A 15 13.12 16.60 27.84
C GLY A 15 11.71 16.03 27.79
N LEU A 16 10.74 16.79 27.25
CA LEU A 16 9.38 16.31 27.00
C LEU A 16 9.36 15.28 25.87
N GLU A 17 10.07 15.52 24.77
CA GLU A 17 10.20 14.58 23.64
C GLU A 17 10.83 13.25 24.08
N GLU A 18 11.89 13.28 24.90
CA GLU A 18 12.50 12.06 25.45
C GLU A 18 11.54 11.30 26.39
N ALA A 19 10.82 12.01 27.25
CA ALA A 19 9.85 11.39 28.15
C ALA A 19 8.64 10.79 27.40
N VAL A 20 8.14 11.48 26.37
CA VAL A 20 7.05 10.99 25.53
C VAL A 20 7.53 9.80 24.70
N SER A 21 8.71 9.87 24.10
CA SER A 21 9.33 8.77 23.32
C SER A 21 9.42 7.49 24.15
N GLY A 22 9.80 7.59 25.44
CA GLY A 22 9.82 6.44 26.35
C GLY A 22 8.45 5.81 26.63
N LEU A 23 7.35 6.54 26.43
CA LEU A 23 5.98 6.06 26.63
C LEU A 23 5.33 5.51 25.35
N ILE A 24 5.84 5.90 24.17
CA ILE A 24 5.28 5.47 22.88
C ILE A 24 5.16 3.95 22.75
N PRO A 25 6.15 3.11 23.11
CA PRO A 25 6.01 1.65 23.00
C PRO A 25 4.80 1.12 23.75
N MET A 26 4.59 1.57 25.00
CA MET A 26 3.46 1.16 25.83
C MET A 26 2.12 1.66 25.30
N LEU A 27 2.08 2.89 24.78
CA LEU A 27 0.88 3.44 24.16
C LEU A 27 0.53 2.68 22.89
N PHE A 28 1.52 2.40 22.05
CA PHE A 28 1.34 1.67 20.80
C PHE A 28 0.84 0.24 21.05
N GLU A 29 1.43 -0.48 22.01
CA GLU A 29 0.96 -1.81 22.42
C GLU A 29 -0.51 -1.78 22.88
N LYS A 30 -0.90 -0.78 23.68
CA LYS A 30 -2.30 -0.61 24.08
C LYS A 30 -3.20 -0.31 22.89
N VAL A 31 -2.78 0.56 21.99
CA VAL A 31 -3.54 0.89 20.77
C VAL A 31 -3.75 -0.36 19.91
N ILE A 32 -2.74 -1.23 19.77
CA ILE A 32 -2.88 -2.54 19.10
C ILE A 32 -3.94 -3.40 19.80
N VAL A 33 -3.92 -3.49 21.13
CA VAL A 33 -4.93 -4.28 21.88
C VAL A 33 -6.33 -3.70 21.71
N PHE A 34 -6.47 -2.37 21.76
CA PHE A 34 -7.75 -1.70 21.57
C PHE A 34 -8.26 -1.81 20.13
N SER A 35 -7.37 -1.72 19.13
CA SER A 35 -7.76 -1.84 17.73
C SER A 35 -8.33 -3.22 17.41
N LYS A 36 -7.83 -4.30 18.05
CA LYS A 36 -8.44 -5.65 17.95
C LYS A 36 -9.89 -5.73 18.40
N GLN A 37 -10.33 -4.82 19.26
CA GLN A 37 -11.67 -4.85 19.86
C GLN A 37 -12.60 -3.81 19.25
N HIS A 38 -12.03 -2.73 18.73
CA HIS A 38 -12.78 -1.55 18.29
C HIS A 38 -12.17 -0.94 17.03
N LEU A 39 -13.00 -0.81 16.00
CA LEU A 39 -12.69 -0.05 14.79
C LEU A 39 -13.06 1.42 15.01
N LEU A 40 -12.13 2.23 15.52
CA LEU A 40 -12.34 3.66 15.75
C LEU A 40 -11.40 4.47 14.87
N GLU A 41 -11.94 5.39 14.09
CA GLU A 41 -11.16 6.30 13.25
C GLU A 41 -10.13 7.10 14.06
N SER A 42 -10.48 7.50 15.29
CA SER A 42 -9.55 8.19 16.20
C SER A 42 -8.35 7.33 16.59
N LEU A 43 -8.49 6.00 16.61
CA LEU A 43 -7.35 5.11 16.82
C LEU A 43 -6.46 5.11 15.57
N ASN A 44 -7.03 5.09 14.36
CA ASN A 44 -6.26 5.19 13.11
C ASN A 44 -5.47 6.49 13.04
N THR A 45 -6.09 7.62 13.37
CA THR A 45 -5.38 8.92 13.43
C THR A 45 -4.22 8.91 14.42
N LEU A 46 -4.40 8.32 15.60
CA LEU A 46 -3.32 8.20 16.58
C LEU A 46 -2.21 7.27 16.08
N MET A 47 -2.56 6.19 15.39
CA MET A 47 -1.59 5.25 14.81
C MET A 47 -0.76 5.90 13.72
N ASP A 48 -1.40 6.61 12.79
CA ASP A 48 -0.71 7.37 11.75
C ASP A 48 0.29 8.36 12.38
N ALA A 49 -0.14 9.11 13.40
CA ALA A 49 0.75 10.02 14.11
C ALA A 49 1.93 9.32 14.79
N ILE A 50 1.74 8.10 15.33
CA ILE A 50 2.84 7.33 15.93
C ILE A 50 3.79 6.81 14.86
N ILE A 51 3.28 6.31 13.73
CA ILE A 51 4.07 5.79 12.60
C ILE A 51 4.93 6.89 12.00
N GLU A 52 4.37 8.08 11.79
CA GLU A 52 5.07 9.22 11.19
C GLU A 52 6.17 9.81 12.10
N ASN A 53 6.00 9.75 13.42
CA ASN A 53 6.91 10.42 14.37
C ASN A 53 7.88 9.48 15.12
N TYR A 54 7.63 8.17 15.12
CA TYR A 54 8.39 7.21 15.95
C TYR A 54 8.70 5.90 15.19
N THR A 55 9.21 6.00 13.98
CA THR A 55 9.52 4.88 13.07
C THR A 55 10.36 3.78 13.73
N ASP A 56 11.40 4.16 14.49
CA ASP A 56 12.28 3.22 15.21
C ASP A 56 11.53 2.37 16.24
N VAL A 57 10.55 2.96 16.93
CA VAL A 57 9.73 2.26 17.92
C VAL A 57 8.74 1.33 17.21
N VAL A 58 8.09 1.85 16.15
CA VAL A 58 7.08 1.12 15.40
C VAL A 58 7.63 -0.14 14.74
N ALA A 59 8.87 -0.10 14.26
CA ALA A 59 9.55 -1.25 13.68
C ALA A 59 9.45 -2.53 14.55
N GLY A 60 9.62 -2.40 15.86
CA GLY A 60 9.55 -3.53 16.79
C GLY A 60 8.16 -4.16 16.91
N PHE A 61 7.11 -3.41 16.62
CA PHE A 61 5.71 -3.82 16.77
C PHE A 61 4.97 -4.00 15.44
N ALA A 62 5.56 -3.54 14.33
CA ALA A 62 4.94 -3.49 13.01
C ALA A 62 4.33 -4.84 12.56
N PRO A 63 4.96 -6.01 12.75
CA PRO A 63 4.34 -7.28 12.36
C PRO A 63 3.06 -7.59 13.15
N GLN A 64 3.10 -7.44 14.48
CA GLN A 64 1.94 -7.70 15.34
C GLN A 64 0.80 -6.72 15.07
N PHE A 65 1.17 -5.49 14.75
CA PHE A 65 0.23 -4.45 14.39
C PHE A 65 -0.44 -4.73 13.04
N ALA A 66 0.34 -5.10 12.02
CA ALA A 66 -0.19 -5.49 10.72
C ALA A 66 -1.14 -6.68 10.83
N GLU A 67 -0.80 -7.71 11.61
CA GLU A 67 -1.69 -8.85 11.89
C GLU A 67 -3.03 -8.41 12.50
N SER A 68 -2.98 -7.45 13.44
CA SER A 68 -4.16 -6.89 14.08
C SER A 68 -5.07 -6.16 13.08
N ILE A 69 -4.49 -5.26 12.29
CA ILE A 69 -5.25 -4.51 11.28
C ILE A 69 -5.84 -5.47 10.24
N CYS A 70 -5.04 -6.40 9.71
CA CYS A 70 -5.49 -7.33 8.68
C CYS A 70 -6.64 -8.21 9.19
N SER A 71 -6.58 -8.65 10.45
CA SER A 71 -7.66 -9.43 11.08
C SER A 71 -8.96 -8.61 11.15
N ASN A 72 -8.87 -7.34 11.57
CA ASN A 72 -10.02 -6.45 11.63
C ASN A 72 -10.63 -6.19 10.25
N ILE A 73 -9.80 -5.91 9.25
CA ILE A 73 -10.26 -5.69 7.87
C ILE A 73 -11.05 -6.90 7.39
N LEU A 74 -10.50 -8.11 7.54
CA LEU A 74 -11.17 -9.34 7.12
C LEU A 74 -12.49 -9.59 7.86
N GLU A 75 -12.54 -9.35 9.17
CA GLU A 75 -13.76 -9.48 9.96
C GLU A 75 -14.86 -8.53 9.47
N HIS A 76 -14.50 -7.30 9.08
CA HIS A 76 -15.45 -6.33 8.55
C HIS A 76 -15.90 -6.64 7.12
N ILE A 77 -14.98 -7.06 6.25
CA ILE A 77 -15.29 -7.55 4.91
C ILE A 77 -16.28 -8.74 5.00
N ASP A 78 -16.06 -9.67 5.92
CA ASP A 78 -16.94 -10.85 6.08
C ASP A 78 -18.32 -10.51 6.66
N ARG A 79 -18.46 -9.40 7.38
CA ARG A 79 -19.75 -8.91 7.89
C ARG A 79 -20.58 -8.13 6.87
N ASN A 80 -19.96 -7.72 5.75
CA ASN A 80 -20.58 -6.94 4.68
C ASN A 80 -21.31 -5.67 5.19
N GLU A 81 -20.73 -4.99 6.17
CA GLU A 81 -21.27 -3.75 6.74
C GLU A 81 -20.84 -2.55 5.87
N GLU A 82 -21.65 -2.17 4.88
CA GLU A 82 -21.42 -1.01 4.00
C GLU A 82 -21.10 0.29 4.77
N SER A 83 -21.64 0.44 5.99
CA SER A 83 -21.39 1.61 6.85
C SER A 83 -19.94 1.74 7.33
N ARG A 84 -19.04 0.80 7.00
CA ARG A 84 -17.64 0.80 7.43
C ARG A 84 -16.62 0.86 6.30
N ILE A 85 -17.03 1.13 5.06
CA ILE A 85 -16.12 1.29 3.92
C ILE A 85 -14.98 2.26 4.27
N SER A 86 -15.32 3.49 4.70
CA SER A 86 -14.33 4.50 5.07
C SER A 86 -13.35 4.04 6.16
N THR A 87 -13.82 3.25 7.13
CA THR A 87 -12.93 2.77 8.19
C THR A 87 -12.01 1.65 7.70
N VAL A 88 -12.48 0.77 6.81
CA VAL A 88 -11.66 -0.27 6.19
C VAL A 88 -10.62 0.37 5.26
N SER A 89 -11.01 1.31 4.41
CA SER A 89 -10.07 2.07 3.56
C SER A 89 -8.98 2.74 4.40
N GLY A 90 -9.36 3.44 5.47
CA GLY A 90 -8.39 4.07 6.38
C GLY A 90 -7.42 3.08 7.03
N LEU A 91 -7.84 1.85 7.30
CA LEU A 91 -6.96 0.80 7.82
C LEU A 91 -5.97 0.27 6.76
N ILE A 92 -6.41 0.15 5.51
CA ILE A 92 -5.51 -0.20 4.38
C ILE A 92 -4.47 0.92 4.20
N SER A 93 -4.88 2.18 4.24
CA SER A 93 -3.95 3.32 4.20
C SER A 93 -2.98 3.34 5.38
N THR A 94 -3.40 2.98 6.60
CA THR A 94 -2.48 2.84 7.74
C THR A 94 -1.48 1.70 7.53
N LEU A 95 -1.88 0.58 6.91
CA LEU A 95 -0.94 -0.48 6.51
C LEU A 95 0.06 0.02 5.48
N ASP A 96 -0.39 0.80 4.49
CA ASP A 96 0.48 1.38 3.47
C ASP A 96 1.54 2.30 4.10
N LYS A 97 1.11 3.25 4.95
CA LYS A 97 2.03 4.10 5.72
C LYS A 97 3.02 3.30 6.56
N LEU A 98 2.58 2.20 7.16
CA LEU A 98 3.47 1.32 7.93
C LEU A 98 4.56 0.71 7.04
N VAL A 99 4.22 0.28 5.82
CA VAL A 99 5.18 -0.26 4.85
C VAL A 99 6.17 0.81 4.40
N VAL A 100 5.68 1.99 4.02
CA VAL A 100 6.52 3.11 3.57
C VAL A 100 7.49 3.55 4.68
N ASN A 101 7.03 3.67 5.92
CA ASN A 101 7.87 4.08 7.05
C ASN A 101 8.83 2.98 7.53
N ALA A 102 8.60 1.72 7.13
CA ALA A 102 9.49 0.61 7.40
C ALA A 102 10.54 0.39 6.29
N ASP A 103 10.62 1.27 5.27
CA ASP A 103 11.59 1.15 4.18
C ASP A 103 13.03 0.95 4.69
N GLY A 104 13.77 0.06 4.05
CA GLY A 104 15.08 -0.42 4.48
C GLY A 104 15.05 -1.55 5.52
N GLN A 105 13.90 -1.87 6.13
CA GLN A 105 13.76 -2.94 7.13
C GLN A 105 13.06 -4.18 6.54
N ILE A 106 13.69 -4.79 5.53
CA ILE A 106 13.10 -5.86 4.70
C ILE A 106 12.44 -6.98 5.52
N GLY A 107 13.10 -7.47 6.58
CA GLY A 107 12.55 -8.57 7.39
C GLY A 107 11.26 -8.22 8.14
N ILE A 108 11.00 -6.93 8.41
CA ILE A 108 9.71 -6.46 8.96
C ILE A 108 8.68 -6.40 7.84
N ILE A 109 9.03 -5.79 6.71
CA ILE A 109 8.15 -5.63 5.55
C ILE A 109 7.66 -6.98 5.05
N GLU A 110 8.53 -7.99 4.99
CA GLU A 110 8.15 -9.37 4.65
C GLU A 110 7.05 -9.91 5.57
N ARG A 111 7.15 -9.67 6.88
CA ARG A 111 6.13 -10.15 7.84
C ARG A 111 4.83 -9.37 7.72
N VAL A 112 4.90 -8.07 7.48
CA VAL A 112 3.73 -7.22 7.21
C VAL A 112 3.04 -7.69 5.92
N TYR A 113 3.81 -7.96 4.87
CA TYR A 113 3.32 -8.49 3.59
C TYR A 113 2.60 -9.83 3.76
N GLN A 114 3.17 -10.76 4.53
CA GLN A 114 2.54 -12.06 4.79
C GLN A 114 1.18 -11.91 5.50
N SER A 115 1.03 -10.94 6.39
CA SER A 115 -0.25 -10.63 7.04
C SER A 115 -1.24 -9.99 6.06
N ALA A 116 -0.77 -9.05 5.23
CA ALA A 116 -1.59 -8.30 4.29
C ALA A 116 -2.04 -9.13 3.07
N TYR A 117 -1.29 -10.17 2.70
CA TYR A 117 -1.57 -11.01 1.52
C TYR A 117 -3.03 -11.45 1.45
N LYS A 118 -3.59 -11.96 2.56
CA LYS A 118 -4.98 -12.45 2.59
C LYS A 118 -6.01 -11.33 2.39
N VAL A 119 -5.73 -10.13 2.92
CA VAL A 119 -6.59 -8.94 2.75
C VAL A 119 -6.63 -8.57 1.26
N VAL A 120 -5.46 -8.33 0.68
CA VAL A 120 -5.31 -7.93 -0.73
C VAL A 120 -5.95 -8.96 -1.66
N TYR A 121 -5.64 -10.24 -1.46
CA TYR A 121 -6.23 -11.31 -2.25
C TYR A 121 -7.76 -11.32 -2.15
N THR A 122 -8.32 -11.13 -0.94
CA THR A 122 -9.78 -11.13 -0.73
C THR A 122 -10.45 -9.97 -1.45
N ILE A 123 -9.87 -8.77 -1.40
CA ILE A 123 -10.40 -7.57 -2.05
C ILE A 123 -10.53 -7.78 -3.56
N PHE A 124 -9.44 -8.18 -4.22
CA PHE A 124 -9.48 -8.40 -5.67
C PHE A 124 -10.29 -9.64 -6.06
N TYR A 125 -10.21 -10.73 -5.29
CA TYR A 125 -10.96 -11.96 -5.59
C TYR A 125 -12.48 -11.79 -5.46
N ARG A 126 -12.93 -11.01 -4.47
CA ARG A 126 -14.35 -10.69 -4.27
C ARG A 126 -14.81 -9.45 -5.05
N LYS A 127 -13.93 -8.84 -5.84
CA LYS A 127 -14.18 -7.63 -6.62
C LYS A 127 -14.74 -6.47 -5.79
N MET A 128 -14.03 -6.13 -4.72
CA MET A 128 -14.47 -5.07 -3.80
C MET A 128 -13.93 -3.71 -4.26
N GLU A 129 -14.60 -3.13 -5.26
CA GLU A 129 -14.20 -1.90 -5.96
C GLU A 129 -13.93 -0.72 -5.02
N ASP A 130 -14.71 -0.60 -3.94
CA ASP A 130 -14.58 0.47 -2.93
C ASP A 130 -13.19 0.53 -2.26
N PHE A 131 -12.36 -0.51 -2.39
CA PHE A 131 -11.03 -0.61 -1.77
C PHE A 131 -9.88 -0.70 -2.77
N TYR A 132 -10.15 -0.61 -4.08
CA TYR A 132 -9.12 -0.81 -5.10
C TYR A 132 -8.00 0.22 -5.01
N GLN A 133 -8.32 1.50 -4.85
CA GLN A 133 -7.33 2.58 -4.73
C GLN A 133 -6.30 2.27 -3.64
N GLU A 134 -6.76 2.13 -2.39
CA GLU A 134 -5.87 1.93 -1.24
C GLU A 134 -5.12 0.61 -1.34
N THR A 135 -5.73 -0.40 -1.97
CA THR A 135 -5.10 -1.70 -2.18
C THR A 135 -4.00 -1.63 -3.24
N PHE A 136 -4.19 -0.87 -4.33
CA PHE A 136 -3.12 -0.62 -5.30
C PHE A 136 -1.97 0.14 -4.68
N ASP A 137 -2.25 1.21 -3.92
CA ASP A 137 -1.23 1.98 -3.21
C ASP A 137 -0.38 1.08 -2.28
N LEU A 138 -1.05 0.27 -1.46
CA LEU A 138 -0.39 -0.69 -0.57
C LEU A 138 0.49 -1.69 -1.35
N MET A 139 0.00 -2.19 -2.48
CA MET A 139 0.74 -3.15 -3.31
C MET A 139 1.95 -2.52 -4.00
N ASN A 140 1.82 -1.27 -4.44
CA ASN A 140 2.92 -0.47 -4.96
C ASN A 140 4.00 -0.27 -3.90
N SER A 141 3.62 0.10 -2.68
CA SER A 141 4.54 0.22 -1.55
C SER A 141 5.26 -1.10 -1.24
N PHE A 142 4.56 -2.24 -1.28
CA PHE A 142 5.21 -3.53 -1.11
C PHE A 142 6.22 -3.85 -2.21
N LEU A 143 5.88 -3.66 -3.49
CA LEU A 143 6.82 -3.91 -4.58
C LEU A 143 8.04 -3.01 -4.49
N TYR A 144 7.84 -1.72 -4.25
CA TYR A 144 8.90 -0.72 -4.15
C TYR A 144 9.87 -0.99 -3.00
N THR A 145 9.34 -1.40 -1.84
CA THR A 145 10.17 -1.64 -0.64
C THR A 145 10.82 -3.02 -0.64
N LEU A 146 10.13 -4.07 -1.10
CA LEU A 146 10.68 -5.43 -1.17
C LEU A 146 11.67 -5.61 -2.32
N ARG A 147 11.48 -4.88 -3.43
CA ARG A 147 12.31 -4.91 -4.65
C ARG A 147 12.54 -6.32 -5.20
N ARG A 148 11.52 -7.17 -5.06
CA ARG A 148 11.50 -8.53 -5.59
C ARG A 148 10.07 -8.96 -5.85
N VAL A 149 9.89 -9.90 -6.76
CA VAL A 149 8.60 -10.53 -7.05
C VAL A 149 8.71 -12.02 -6.74
N ASP A 150 7.89 -12.51 -5.82
CA ASP A 150 7.71 -13.94 -5.54
C ASP A 150 6.43 -14.48 -6.19
N ALA A 151 6.13 -15.76 -5.95
CA ALA A 151 4.96 -16.42 -6.53
C ALA A 151 3.62 -15.83 -6.04
N ASP A 152 3.58 -15.31 -4.82
CA ASP A 152 2.39 -14.74 -4.21
C ASP A 152 2.13 -13.34 -4.77
N LEU A 153 3.18 -12.52 -4.92
CA LEU A 153 3.12 -11.23 -5.62
C LEU A 153 2.72 -11.41 -7.09
N LEU A 154 3.29 -12.39 -7.79
CA LEU A 154 2.89 -12.70 -9.17
C LEU A 154 1.41 -13.07 -9.26
N ARG A 155 0.90 -13.87 -8.31
CA ARG A 155 -0.52 -14.25 -8.27
C ARG A 155 -1.40 -13.03 -8.05
N ILE A 156 -1.07 -12.17 -7.08
CA ILE A 156 -1.83 -10.93 -6.83
C ILE A 156 -1.78 -10.04 -8.07
N PHE A 157 -0.60 -9.80 -8.63
CA PHE A 157 -0.42 -9.02 -9.85
C PHE A 157 -1.35 -9.49 -10.98
N THR A 158 -1.32 -10.80 -11.22
CA THR A 158 -2.14 -11.46 -12.24
C THR A 158 -3.63 -11.32 -11.95
N LEU A 159 -4.04 -11.35 -10.68
CA LEU A 159 -5.44 -11.17 -10.24
C LEU A 159 -5.90 -9.71 -10.41
N CYS A 160 -5.07 -8.74 -10.01
CA CYS A 160 -5.38 -7.31 -10.15
C CYS A 160 -5.63 -6.93 -11.61
N LEU A 161 -4.76 -7.34 -12.51
CA LEU A 161 -4.93 -7.05 -13.95
C LEU A 161 -6.04 -7.89 -14.62
N SER A 162 -6.75 -8.72 -13.85
CA SER A 162 -7.91 -9.50 -14.33
C SER A 162 -9.26 -8.98 -13.83
N ILE A 163 -9.30 -7.87 -13.08
CA ILE A 163 -10.56 -7.21 -12.75
C ILE A 163 -11.21 -6.62 -14.01
N GLU A 164 -12.44 -6.10 -13.89
CA GLU A 164 -13.17 -5.62 -15.07
C GLU A 164 -12.48 -4.39 -15.67
N ARG A 165 -12.51 -4.26 -17.01
CA ARG A 165 -11.81 -3.16 -17.71
C ARG A 165 -12.33 -1.80 -17.28
N ASP A 166 -13.64 -1.69 -17.06
CA ASP A 166 -14.29 -0.47 -16.60
C ASP A 166 -13.76 -0.08 -15.22
N ASP A 167 -13.53 -1.04 -14.31
CA ASP A 167 -12.93 -0.77 -13.00
C ASP A 167 -11.47 -0.32 -13.12
N LEU A 168 -10.68 -0.99 -13.96
CA LEU A 168 -9.26 -0.63 -14.17
C LEU A 168 -9.11 0.78 -14.74
N SER A 169 -10.08 1.25 -15.53
CA SER A 169 -10.02 2.56 -16.17
C SER A 169 -10.02 3.73 -15.18
N TYR A 170 -10.43 3.50 -13.93
CA TYR A 170 -10.41 4.54 -12.88
C TYR A 170 -9.03 4.71 -12.21
N TYR A 171 -8.07 3.80 -12.47
CA TYR A 171 -6.78 3.75 -11.76
C TYR A 171 -5.55 3.74 -12.69
N PRO A 172 -5.50 4.58 -13.76
CA PRO A 172 -4.44 4.52 -14.76
C PRO A 172 -3.04 4.70 -14.15
N ARG A 173 -2.91 5.63 -13.19
CA ARG A 173 -1.65 5.94 -12.53
C ARG A 173 -1.16 4.81 -11.64
N GLU A 174 -2.05 4.29 -10.80
CA GLU A 174 -1.74 3.23 -9.85
C GLU A 174 -1.38 1.94 -10.57
N ILE A 175 -2.09 1.63 -11.65
CA ILE A 175 -1.81 0.46 -12.51
C ILE A 175 -0.47 0.63 -13.22
N ASN A 176 -0.17 1.82 -13.74
CA ASN A 176 1.13 2.11 -14.34
C ASN A 176 2.26 1.90 -13.33
N ASP A 177 2.18 2.50 -12.15
CA ASP A 177 3.19 2.33 -11.10
C ASP A 177 3.33 0.85 -10.68
N PHE A 178 2.22 0.11 -10.65
CA PHE A 178 2.20 -1.30 -10.30
C PHE A 178 2.87 -2.18 -11.35
N ILE A 179 2.61 -1.92 -12.63
CA ILE A 179 3.25 -2.63 -13.74
C ILE A 179 4.73 -2.25 -13.82
N ASP A 180 5.09 -0.98 -13.71
CA ASP A 180 6.49 -0.56 -13.76
C ASP A 180 7.32 -1.18 -12.64
N ASN A 181 6.83 -1.10 -11.40
CA ASN A 181 7.50 -1.72 -10.25
C ASN A 181 7.61 -3.25 -10.43
N PHE A 182 6.55 -3.91 -10.89
CA PHE A 182 6.57 -5.34 -11.15
C PHE A 182 7.63 -5.73 -12.19
N LEU A 183 7.70 -5.01 -13.31
CA LEU A 183 8.67 -5.25 -14.38
C LEU A 183 10.11 -4.93 -13.94
N SER A 184 10.29 -3.85 -13.19
CA SER A 184 11.58 -3.39 -12.69
C SER A 184 12.18 -4.34 -11.66
N TYR A 185 11.37 -4.91 -10.77
CA TYR A 185 11.82 -5.80 -9.70
C TYR A 185 11.65 -7.30 -10.02
N GLY A 186 10.84 -7.63 -11.02
CA GLY A 186 10.52 -8.99 -11.46
C GLY A 186 11.45 -9.57 -12.53
N LYS A 187 12.59 -8.94 -12.84
CA LYS A 187 13.48 -9.34 -13.96
C LYS A 187 13.98 -10.79 -13.92
N GLY A 188 13.98 -11.44 -12.75
CA GLY A 188 14.33 -12.86 -12.58
C GLY A 188 13.13 -13.82 -12.65
N SER A 189 11.92 -13.28 -12.60
CA SER A 189 10.65 -14.00 -12.74
C SER A 189 10.37 -14.13 -14.23
N ILE A 190 10.18 -15.36 -14.74
CA ILE A 190 9.77 -15.54 -16.13
C ILE A 190 8.40 -14.86 -16.29
N ILE A 191 8.37 -13.72 -16.98
CA ILE A 191 7.12 -13.10 -17.39
C ILE A 191 6.46 -14.09 -18.35
N SER A 192 5.35 -14.67 -17.91
CA SER A 192 4.61 -15.62 -18.73
C SER A 192 3.88 -14.89 -19.85
N ASN A 193 3.52 -15.61 -20.92
CA ASN A 193 2.66 -15.04 -21.97
C ASN A 193 1.33 -14.54 -21.39
N GLU A 194 0.77 -15.23 -20.40
CA GLU A 194 -0.46 -14.77 -19.72
C GLU A 194 -0.25 -13.42 -19.02
N THR A 195 0.89 -13.23 -18.36
CA THR A 195 1.23 -11.97 -17.70
C THR A 195 1.41 -10.84 -18.72
N LEU A 196 2.08 -11.12 -19.85
CA LEU A 196 2.24 -10.16 -20.95
C LEU A 196 0.89 -9.79 -21.58
N GLU A 197 0.01 -10.75 -21.83
CA GLU A 197 -1.32 -10.51 -22.38
C GLU A 197 -2.14 -9.55 -21.50
N LYS A 198 -2.04 -9.68 -20.17
CA LYS A 198 -2.70 -8.75 -19.23
C LYS A 198 -2.11 -7.34 -19.29
N ILE A 199 -0.79 -7.22 -19.33
CA ILE A 199 -0.10 -5.92 -19.48
C ILE A 199 -0.50 -5.25 -20.80
N TYR A 200 -0.51 -6.00 -21.91
CA TYR A 200 -0.98 -5.50 -23.20
C TYR A 200 -2.46 -5.11 -23.16
N GLY A 201 -3.30 -5.83 -22.41
CA GLY A 201 -4.70 -5.46 -22.18
C GLY A 201 -4.87 -4.11 -21.48
N CYS A 202 -3.98 -3.78 -20.53
CA CYS A 202 -3.94 -2.46 -19.90
C CYS A 202 -3.48 -1.37 -20.89
N ILE A 203 -2.46 -1.64 -21.71
CA ILE A 203 -2.03 -0.69 -22.76
C ILE A 203 -3.19 -0.41 -23.74
N ASP A 204 -3.91 -1.44 -24.19
CA ASP A 204 -5.06 -1.27 -25.09
C ASP A 204 -6.26 -0.60 -24.38
N LEU A 205 -6.37 -0.70 -23.05
CA LEU A 205 -7.38 0.04 -22.30
C LEU A 205 -7.07 1.54 -22.28
N PHE A 206 -5.82 1.91 -22.05
CA PHE A 206 -5.41 3.30 -21.89
C PHE A 206 -5.06 4.01 -23.20
N ILE A 207 -4.63 3.25 -24.21
CA ILE A 207 -4.35 3.72 -25.57
C ILE A 207 -5.10 2.80 -26.55
N PRO A 208 -6.43 2.87 -26.59
CA PRO A 208 -7.23 2.05 -27.49
C PRO A 208 -6.91 2.39 -28.95
N SER A 209 -6.64 1.33 -29.72
CA SER A 209 -6.33 1.44 -31.16
C SER A 209 -7.48 2.03 -32.00
N VAL A 210 -8.71 1.95 -31.49
CA VAL A 210 -9.93 2.41 -32.14
C VAL A 210 -10.84 3.08 -31.11
N ALA A 211 -10.51 4.32 -30.71
CA ALA A 211 -11.42 5.17 -29.94
C ALA A 211 -11.62 6.53 -30.62
N PRO A 212 -12.79 7.17 -30.44
CA PRO A 212 -12.92 8.60 -30.67
C PRO A 212 -11.93 9.34 -29.76
N GLU A 213 -11.26 10.38 -30.27
CA GLU A 213 -10.26 11.18 -29.53
C GLU A 213 -10.79 11.81 -28.23
N ASP A 214 -12.11 11.84 -28.04
CA ASP A 214 -12.79 12.55 -26.94
C ASP A 214 -13.01 11.71 -25.66
N ASP A 215 -12.68 10.40 -25.66
CA ASP A 215 -12.96 9.48 -24.53
C ASP A 215 -11.70 9.05 -23.75
N ILE A 216 -10.51 9.56 -24.09
CA ILE A 216 -9.24 9.23 -23.42
C ILE A 216 -8.75 10.48 -22.68
N TYR A 217 -8.52 10.37 -21.37
CA TYR A 217 -7.91 11.45 -20.60
C TYR A 217 -6.39 11.44 -20.76
N ASP A 218 -5.76 12.62 -20.57
CA ASP A 218 -4.29 12.75 -20.67
C ASP A 218 -3.56 11.76 -19.74
N GLU A 219 -4.15 11.46 -18.57
CA GLU A 219 -3.61 10.53 -17.58
C GLU A 219 -3.63 9.07 -18.07
N ASP A 220 -4.69 8.65 -18.77
CA ASP A 220 -4.76 7.33 -19.40
C ASP A 220 -3.64 7.20 -20.44
N PHE A 221 -3.56 8.17 -21.35
CA PHE A 221 -2.56 8.17 -22.41
C PHE A 221 -1.13 8.13 -21.84
N GLU A 222 -0.85 8.94 -20.81
CA GLU A 222 0.43 8.95 -20.11
C GLU A 222 0.75 7.58 -19.50
N ALA A 223 -0.20 6.98 -18.78
CA ALA A 223 -0.05 5.65 -18.17
C ALA A 223 0.24 4.57 -19.22
N GLY A 224 -0.52 4.52 -20.31
CA GLY A 224 -0.32 3.53 -21.38
C GLY A 224 1.05 3.67 -22.07
N CYS A 225 1.53 4.91 -22.27
CA CYS A 225 2.85 5.17 -22.83
C CYS A 225 3.96 4.71 -21.87
N GLN A 226 3.85 5.04 -20.59
CA GLN A 226 4.83 4.66 -19.57
C GLN A 226 4.89 3.14 -19.38
N ILE A 227 3.75 2.45 -19.36
CA ILE A 227 3.70 0.98 -19.33
C ILE A 227 4.42 0.39 -20.56
N SER A 228 4.19 0.95 -21.75
CA SER A 228 4.84 0.50 -22.98
C SER A 228 6.36 0.68 -22.92
N ASP A 229 6.83 1.82 -22.44
CA ASP A 229 8.26 2.12 -22.27
C ASP A 229 8.90 1.17 -21.24
N SER A 230 8.26 0.96 -20.09
CA SER A 230 8.73 0.05 -19.05
C SER A 230 8.80 -1.40 -19.55
N LEU A 231 7.86 -1.83 -20.39
CA LEU A 231 7.90 -3.13 -21.03
C LEU A 231 9.06 -3.23 -22.03
N MET A 232 9.27 -2.22 -22.87
CA MET A 232 10.39 -2.20 -23.82
C MET A 232 11.75 -2.25 -23.11
N ILE A 233 11.91 -1.51 -22.01
CA ILE A 233 13.15 -1.47 -21.24
C ILE A 233 13.42 -2.81 -20.54
N ASN A 234 12.40 -3.37 -19.89
CA ASN A 234 12.58 -4.53 -19.01
C ASN A 234 12.38 -5.89 -19.70
N ALA A 235 11.50 -5.98 -20.70
CA ALA A 235 11.22 -7.21 -21.44
C ALA A 235 11.82 -7.23 -22.86
N GLY A 236 12.12 -6.07 -23.47
CA GLY A 236 12.77 -5.98 -24.79
C GLY A 236 14.26 -6.33 -24.80
N SER A 237 14.85 -6.56 -23.62
CA SER A 237 16.27 -6.94 -23.44
C SER A 237 16.48 -8.44 -23.16
N ALA A 238 15.42 -9.26 -23.21
CA ALA A 238 15.44 -10.69 -22.93
C ALA A 238 15.62 -11.56 -24.18
#